data_AF-A0A949B6U1-F1
#
_entry.id   AF-A0A949B6U1-F1
#
_cell.length_a   1.000
_cell.length_b   1.000
_cell.length_c   1.000
_cell.angle_alpha   90.00
_cell.angle_beta   90.00
_cell.angle_gamma   90.00
#
_symmetry.space_group_name_H-M   'P 1'
#
loop_
_entity.id
_entity.type
_entity.pdbx_description
1 polymer ?
#
loop_
_entity_poly.entity_id
_entity_poly.type
_entity_poly.pdbx_seq_one_letter_code
_entity_poly.pdbx_strand_id
1 'polypeptide(L)'
;MEKKIKGRCVVPGIAAGEVLVTSQPISFWGGVDPATGLINDPRHELFSQSVSGKVLVFPFGKGSSTGSLIMLELARMDKAPAAIINVRTEAILATGP
;
A
#
# COMPACT_ATOMS: atom_id res chain seq x y z
N MET A 1 -15.80 9.36 -18.23
CA MET A 1 -16.74 8.27 -17.89
C MET A 1 -16.32 7.74 -16.53
N GLU A 2 -17.11 7.98 -15.48
CA GLU A 2 -16.79 7.57 -14.11
C GLU A 2 -17.13 6.07 -13.94
N LYS A 3 -16.15 5.25 -13.56
CA LYS A 3 -16.36 3.83 -13.26
C LYS A 3 -16.33 3.64 -11.75
N LYS A 4 -17.40 3.09 -11.18
CA LYS A 4 -17.47 2.69 -9.77
C LYS A 4 -17.28 1.18 -9.67
N ILE A 5 -16.30 0.77 -8.86
CA ILE A 5 -16.01 -0.63 -8.58
C ILE A 5 -16.39 -0.90 -7.13
N LYS A 6 -17.14 -1.98 -6.89
CA LYS A 6 -17.46 -2.44 -5.53
C LYS A 6 -16.46 -3.53 -5.15
N GLY A 7 -15.70 -3.29 -4.08
CA GLY A 7 -14.82 -4.29 -3.46
C GLY A 7 -15.35 -4.76 -2.11
N ARG A 8 -14.67 -5.74 -1.51
CA ARG A 8 -14.88 -6.11 -0.11
C ARG A 8 -14.11 -5.14 0.78
N CYS A 9 -14.81 -4.45 1.67
CA CYS A 9 -14.16 -3.63 2.70
C CYS A 9 -13.60 -4.55 3.80
N VAL A 10 -12.32 -4.35 4.13
CA VAL A 10 -11.63 -5.05 5.23
C VAL A 10 -11.48 -4.12 6.43
N VAL A 11 -11.07 -2.88 6.17
CA VAL A 11 -10.95 -1.80 7.17
C VAL A 11 -11.80 -0.63 6.70
N PRO A 12 -12.72 -0.12 7.53
CA PRO A 12 -13.61 0.97 7.15
C PRO A 12 -12.85 2.30 7.09
N GLY A 13 -13.25 3.19 6.18
CA GLY A 13 -12.65 4.51 6.03
C GLY A 13 -13.08 5.20 4.74
N ILE A 14 -12.79 6.50 4.64
CA ILE A 14 -12.96 7.29 3.42
C ILE A 14 -11.65 8.03 3.17
N ALA A 15 -11.13 7.89 1.95
CA ALA A 15 -9.90 8.52 1.53
C ALA A 15 -9.97 8.88 0.04
N ALA A 16 -9.20 9.88 -0.35
CA ALA A 16 -9.03 10.32 -1.72
C ALA A 16 -7.56 10.63 -1.97
N GLY A 17 -7.09 10.36 -3.19
CA GLY A 17 -5.70 10.59 -3.58
C GLY A 17 -5.45 10.18 -5.01
N GLU A 18 -4.28 10.53 -5.53
CA GLU A 18 -3.82 10.04 -6.83
C GLU A 18 -3.68 8.51 -6.80
N VAL A 19 -4.13 7.83 -7.84
CA VAL A 19 -4.01 6.38 -7.94
C VAL A 19 -2.58 6.01 -8.32
N LEU A 20 -1.93 5.22 -7.47
CA LEU A 20 -0.66 4.56 -7.77
C LEU A 20 -0.94 3.06 -7.95
N VAL A 21 -0.99 2.63 -9.21
CA VAL A 21 -1.34 1.25 -9.57
C VAL A 21 -0.11 0.47 -10.00
N THR A 22 -0.04 -0.80 -9.59
CA THR A 22 0.96 -1.75 -10.06
C THR A 22 0.38 -3.11 -10.37
N SER A 23 0.95 -3.76 -11.39
CA SER A 23 0.69 -5.17 -11.72
C SER A 23 1.50 -6.15 -10.87
N GLN A 24 2.53 -5.65 -10.18
CA GLN A 24 3.45 -6.42 -9.35
C GLN A 24 3.06 -6.40 -7.86
N PRO A 25 3.32 -7.48 -7.11
CA PRO A 25 3.07 -7.51 -5.67
C PRO A 25 4.01 -6.57 -4.92
N ILE A 26 3.50 -5.92 -3.88
CA ILE A 26 4.27 -4.99 -3.04
C ILE A 26 4.76 -5.71 -1.78
N SER A 27 6.07 -5.59 -1.50
CA SER A 27 6.64 -5.98 -0.22
C SER A 27 6.82 -4.74 0.65
N PHE A 28 6.01 -4.59 1.69
CA PHE A 28 6.22 -3.51 2.66
C PHE A 28 7.49 -3.73 3.48
N TRP A 29 7.86 -5.00 3.72
CA TRP A 29 9.13 -5.33 4.32
C TRP A 29 10.26 -5.17 3.29
N GLY A 30 11.11 -4.17 3.47
CA GLY A 30 12.29 -3.91 2.66
C GLY A 30 12.03 -3.36 1.24
N GLY A 31 10.77 -3.33 0.78
CA GLY A 31 10.40 -2.75 -0.52
C GLY A 31 9.86 -1.32 -0.43
N VAL A 32 9.48 -0.85 0.77
CA VAL A 32 9.08 0.55 1.01
C VAL A 32 9.93 1.09 2.15
N ASP A 33 10.53 2.26 1.95
CA ASP A 33 11.24 2.98 3.00
C ASP A 33 10.25 3.79 3.85
N PRO A 34 10.10 3.50 5.16
CA PRO A 34 9.16 4.21 6.03
C PRO A 34 9.49 5.70 6.18
N ALA A 35 10.76 6.09 6.06
CA ALA A 35 11.18 7.48 6.26
C ALA A 35 10.78 8.40 5.10
N THR A 36 10.79 7.86 3.88
CA THR A 36 10.52 8.62 2.66
C THR A 36 9.18 8.26 2.01
N GLY A 37 8.63 7.08 2.32
CA GLY A 37 7.48 6.49 1.63
C GLY A 37 7.82 5.99 0.22
N LEU A 38 9.10 5.93 -0.16
CA LEU A 38 9.53 5.50 -1.50
C LEU A 38 9.57 3.99 -1.62
N ILE A 39 9.18 3.48 -2.78
CA ILE A 39 9.39 2.09 -3.17
C ILE A 39 10.87 1.93 -3.58
N ASN A 40 11.61 1.16 -2.79
CA ASN A 40 13.07 1.03 -2.89
C ASN A 40 13.53 -0.30 -3.52
N ASP A 41 12.62 -1.12 -4.07
CA ASP A 41 12.99 -2.30 -4.84
C ASP A 41 13.29 -1.92 -6.30
N PRO A 42 14.56 -1.99 -6.78
CA PRO A 42 14.94 -1.60 -8.15
C PRO A 42 14.34 -2.49 -9.23
N ARG A 43 13.80 -3.66 -8.87
CA ARG A 43 13.13 -4.57 -9.80
C ARG A 43 11.64 -4.30 -9.90
N HIS A 44 11.11 -3.44 -9.02
CA HIS A 44 9.69 -3.10 -9.00
C HIS A 44 9.37 -2.00 -10.01
N GLU A 45 8.25 -2.10 -10.71
CA GLU A 45 7.82 -1.12 -11.72
C GLU A 45 7.53 0.28 -11.17
N LEU A 46 7.46 0.40 -9.84
CA LEU A 46 7.21 1.64 -9.11
C LEU A 46 8.45 2.12 -8.36
N PHE A 47 9.63 1.59 -8.69
CA PHE A 47 10.88 2.02 -8.07
C PHE A 47 11.01 3.55 -8.08
N SER A 48 11.41 4.13 -6.94
CA SER A 48 11.51 5.58 -6.71
C SER A 48 10.18 6.36 -6.74
N GLN A 49 9.02 5.69 -6.77
CA GLN A 49 7.73 6.33 -6.55
C GLN A 49 7.33 6.31 -5.07
N SER A 50 6.69 7.38 -4.61
CA SER A 50 6.20 7.49 -3.23
C SER A 50 4.76 6.99 -3.10
N VAL A 51 4.48 6.21 -2.06
CA VAL A 51 3.13 5.78 -1.68
C VAL A 51 2.38 6.82 -0.85
N SER A 52 3.09 7.82 -0.31
CA SER A 52 2.56 8.81 0.64
C SER A 52 1.35 9.55 0.08
N GLY A 53 0.22 9.46 0.78
CA GLY A 53 -1.04 10.14 0.41
C GLY A 53 -1.71 9.61 -0.87
N LYS A 54 -1.19 8.53 -1.47
CA LYS A 54 -1.74 7.94 -2.70
C LYS A 54 -2.74 6.83 -2.41
N VAL A 55 -3.61 6.55 -3.38
CA VAL A 55 -4.44 5.34 -3.38
C VAL A 55 -3.63 4.24 -4.04
N LEU A 56 -3.05 3.36 -3.23
CA LEU A 56 -2.15 2.30 -3.66
C LEU A 56 -2.95 1.07 -4.09
N VAL A 57 -2.79 0.66 -5.36
CA VAL A 57 -3.52 -0.46 -5.96
C VAL A 57 -2.55 -1.53 -6.46
N PHE A 58 -2.64 -2.75 -5.92
CA PHE A 58 -1.71 -3.84 -6.23
C PHE A 58 -2.37 -5.22 -6.08
N PRO A 59 -1.87 -6.30 -6.71
CA PRO A 59 -2.56 -7.59 -6.70
C PRO A 59 -2.61 -8.24 -5.31
N PHE A 60 -1.50 -8.32 -4.59
CA PHE A 60 -1.38 -8.87 -3.23
C PHE A 60 -0.08 -8.42 -2.56
N GLY A 61 -0.04 -8.46 -1.23
CA GLY A 61 1.17 -8.16 -0.46
C GLY A 61 2.14 -9.33 -0.47
N LYS A 62 3.45 -9.05 -0.48
CA LYS A 62 4.51 -10.05 -0.34
C LYS A 62 5.17 -9.91 1.03
N GLY A 63 5.27 -11.01 1.79
CA GLY A 63 5.85 -11.04 3.13
C GLY A 63 4.80 -10.81 4.23
N SER A 64 4.78 -11.70 5.23
CA SER A 64 3.54 -12.02 5.96
C SER A 64 3.67 -11.90 7.49
N SER A 65 4.66 -11.18 8.05
CA SER A 65 4.73 -10.99 9.51
C SER A 65 5.21 -9.61 9.95
N THR A 66 6.12 -8.98 9.21
CA THR A 66 6.71 -7.67 9.60
C THR A 66 6.21 -6.50 8.75
N GLY A 67 5.36 -6.75 7.74
CA GLY A 67 4.81 -5.70 6.88
C GLY A 67 3.89 -4.73 7.61
N SER A 68 3.19 -5.18 8.66
CA SER A 68 2.32 -4.35 9.49
C SER A 68 3.09 -3.29 10.28
N LEU A 69 4.31 -3.60 10.76
CA LEU A 69 5.17 -2.64 11.45
C LEU A 69 5.62 -1.51 10.52
N ILE A 70 5.96 -1.83 9.27
CA ILE A 70 6.33 -0.80 8.29
C ILE A 70 5.14 0.08 7.93
N MET A 71 3.94 -0.50 7.80
CA MET A 71 2.71 0.28 7.62
C MET A 71 2.43 1.22 8.79
N LEU A 72 2.64 0.75 10.03
CA LEU A 72 2.52 1.57 11.23
C LEU A 72 3.56 2.71 11.24
N GLU A 73 4.82 2.42 10.92
CA GLU A 73 5.87 3.46 10.84
C GLU A 73 5.57 4.49 9.74
N LEU A 74 5.12 4.04 8.56
CA LEU A 74 4.66 4.93 7.49
C LEU A 74 3.54 5.86 7.98
N ALA A 75 2.59 5.34 8.76
CA ALA A 75 1.52 6.15 9.35
C ALA A 75 2.07 7.14 10.38
N ARG A 76 2.96 6.71 11.27
CA ARG A 76 3.63 7.56 12.28
C ARG A 76 4.45 8.69 11.65
N MET A 77 4.97 8.49 10.44
CA MET A 77 5.80 9.46 9.72
C MET A 77 5.02 10.30 8.69
N ASP A 78 3.68 10.20 8.67
CA ASP A 78 2.82 10.84 7.67
C ASP A 78 3.19 10.49 6.21
N LYS A 79 3.72 9.27 6.01
CA LYS A 79 4.13 8.70 4.71
C LYS A 79 3.26 7.54 4.23
N ALA A 80 2.20 7.20 4.98
CA ALA A 80 1.29 6.14 4.61
C ALA A 80 0.50 6.47 3.33
N PRO A 81 0.10 5.45 2.56
CA PRO A 81 -0.91 5.63 1.52
C PRO A 81 -2.23 6.08 2.13
N ALA A 82 -2.99 6.89 1.39
CA ALA A 82 -4.31 7.34 1.79
C ALA A 82 -5.32 6.19 1.80
N ALA A 83 -5.19 5.25 0.86
CA ALA A 83 -5.96 4.01 0.83
C ALA A 83 -5.16 2.89 0.17
N ILE A 84 -5.50 1.65 0.52
CA ILE A 84 -4.99 0.43 -0.10
C ILE A 84 -6.14 -0.33 -0.74
N ILE A 85 -5.96 -0.73 -2.00
CA ILE A 85 -6.86 -1.63 -2.72
C ILE A 85 -6.03 -2.80 -3.23
N ASN A 86 -6.44 -4.03 -2.92
CA ASN A 86 -5.80 -5.22 -3.46
C ASN A 86 -6.80 -6.26 -3.97
N VAL A 87 -6.33 -7.14 -4.85
CA VAL A 87 -7.14 -8.22 -5.41
C VAL A 87 -7.27 -9.37 -4.42
N ARG A 88 -6.18 -9.68 -3.71
CA ARG A 88 -6.14 -10.67 -2.62
C ARG A 88 -5.52 -10.02 -1.39
N THR A 89 -6.32 -9.92 -0.33
CA THR A 89 -5.86 -9.50 0.99
C THR A 89 -5.37 -10.70 1.78
N GLU A 90 -4.22 -10.56 2.45
CA GLU A 90 -3.77 -11.43 3.53
C GLU A 90 -4.10 -10.79 4.89
N ALA A 91 -4.38 -11.59 5.91
CA ALA A 91 -4.81 -11.12 7.23
C ALA A 91 -3.83 -10.10 7.88
N ILE A 92 -2.54 -10.17 7.58
CA ILE A 92 -1.52 -9.27 8.13
C ILE A 92 -1.61 -7.84 7.57
N LEU A 93 -2.14 -7.64 6.36
CA LEU A 93 -2.43 -6.28 5.86
C LEU A 93 -3.64 -5.66 6.58
N ALA A 94 -4.52 -6.48 7.15
CA ALA A 94 -5.73 -6.02 7.83
C ALA A 94 -5.50 -5.58 9.28
N THR A 95 -4.34 -5.91 9.88
CA THR A 95 -4.02 -5.62 11.30
C THR A 95 -3.06 -4.43 11.50
N GLY A 96 -2.55 -3.86 10.41
CA GLY A 96 -1.67 -2.69 10.44
C GLY A 96 -2.34 -1.31 10.62
N PRO A 97 -3.53 -1.04 10.05
CA PRO A 97 -4.23 0.23 10.27
C PRO A 97 -4.96 0.31 11.62
#